data_AF-A0A2T0XD32-F1
#
_entry.id   AF-A0A2T0XD32-F1
#
_cell.length_a   1.000
_cell.length_b   1.000
_cell.length_c   1.000
_cell.angle_alpha   90.00
_cell.angle_beta   90.00
_cell.angle_gamma   90.00
#
_symmetry.space_group_name_H-M   'P 1'
#
loop_
_entity.id
_entity.type
_entity.pdbx_description
1 polymer ?
#
loop_
_entity_poly.entity_id
_entity_poly.type
_entity_poly.pdbx_seq_one_letter_code
_entity_poly.pdbx_strand_id
1 'polypeptide(L)'
;MTQIFQTSNGLRLSLNNISKNYGVRSVLNDVGLNIEPGQFVAIVGRSGCGKSTLLRLVAGLEKTSEGTIQMDAQPVQGLSDDVRVMFQEARLLPWRKVIDNVALGLPKNALEKASQVLKRVGLEERAQDWPAKLSGGQRQRVALARALVHQPKLLLLDEPLGALDALTRIEMQQLIEGLWENEGFTALLVTHDVQEAVALADRVILIEDGQVALDLKIDLVRPRAHGTVEFAALEKEILDRVLQKKKPALITHLEQTSVPRKIKGLDLALGAG
;
A
#
# COMPACT_ATOMS: atom_id res chain seq x y z
N MET A 1 1.61 32.39 -17.13
CA MET A 1 1.05 31.07 -17.49
C MET A 1 0.45 30.48 -16.23
N THR A 2 -0.84 30.72 -16.03
CA THR A 2 -1.57 30.31 -14.82
C THR A 2 -1.77 28.80 -14.89
N GLN A 3 -1.11 28.05 -14.00
CA GLN A 3 -1.39 26.63 -13.82
C GLN A 3 -2.86 26.49 -13.40
N ILE A 4 -3.66 25.87 -14.26
CA ILE A 4 -4.99 25.40 -13.92
C ILE A 4 -4.74 24.26 -12.92
N PHE A 5 -4.92 24.54 -11.62
CA PHE A 5 -5.07 23.47 -10.64
C PHE A 5 -6.30 22.66 -11.09
N GLN A 6 -6.07 21.50 -11.71
CA GLN A 6 -7.13 20.51 -11.84
C GLN A 6 -7.57 20.18 -10.42
N THR A 7 -8.79 20.54 -10.07
CA THR A 7 -9.41 20.16 -8.80
C THR A 7 -9.49 18.63 -8.82
N SER A 8 -8.58 17.95 -8.12
CA SER A 8 -8.66 16.50 -7.99
C SER A 8 -9.98 16.16 -7.31
N ASN A 9 -10.67 15.12 -7.78
CA ASN A 9 -11.89 14.61 -7.13
C ASN A 9 -11.56 13.85 -5.82
N GLY A 10 -10.31 13.93 -5.37
CA GLY A 10 -9.79 13.26 -4.21
C GLY A 10 -10.12 14.01 -2.93
N LEU A 11 -10.00 13.27 -1.84
CA LEU A 11 -10.23 13.75 -0.49
C LEU A 11 -8.91 13.92 0.26
N ARG A 12 -8.75 14.99 1.03
CA ARG A 12 -7.60 15.16 1.94
C ARG A 12 -7.81 14.30 3.18
N LEU A 13 -6.84 13.46 3.52
CA LEU A 13 -6.87 12.62 4.71
C LEU A 13 -5.77 13.03 5.69
N SER A 14 -6.16 13.33 6.94
CA SER A 14 -5.24 13.72 8.01
C SER A 14 -5.41 12.80 9.22
N LEU A 15 -4.31 12.19 9.65
CA LEU A 15 -4.20 11.32 10.81
C LEU A 15 -3.31 12.03 11.83
N ASN A 16 -3.88 12.37 12.98
CA ASN A 16 -3.16 13.06 14.05
C ASN A 16 -3.06 12.15 15.28
N ASN A 17 -1.84 11.71 15.59
CA ASN A 17 -1.49 10.93 16.78
C ASN A 17 -2.35 9.67 16.96
N ILE A 18 -2.56 8.91 15.87
CA ILE A 18 -3.45 7.76 15.88
C ILE A 18 -2.86 6.60 16.67
N SER A 19 -3.55 6.22 17.74
CA SER A 19 -3.24 5.00 18.50
C SER A 19 -4.43 4.05 18.51
N LYS A 20 -4.15 2.74 18.52
CA LYS A 20 -5.17 1.70 18.56
C LYS A 20 -4.74 0.53 19.43
N ASN A 21 -5.51 0.32 20.48
CA ASN A 21 -5.31 -0.74 21.47
C ASN A 21 -6.46 -1.74 21.42
N TYR A 22 -6.13 -3.03 21.55
CA TYR A 22 -7.10 -4.10 21.79
C TYR A 22 -6.78 -4.73 23.14
N GLY A 23 -7.50 -4.29 24.18
CA GLY A 23 -7.15 -4.60 25.56
C GLY A 23 -5.77 -4.05 25.90
N VAL A 24 -4.85 -4.93 26.32
CA VAL A 24 -3.47 -4.57 26.67
C VAL A 24 -2.51 -4.51 25.48
N ARG A 25 -2.93 -5.00 24.30
CA ARG A 25 -2.08 -5.03 23.11
C ARG A 25 -2.26 -3.75 22.31
N SER A 26 -1.19 -2.96 22.20
CA SER A 26 -1.13 -1.86 21.24
C SER A 26 -0.79 -2.40 19.84
N VAL A 27 -1.52 -1.92 18.83
CA VAL A 27 -1.33 -2.29 17.41
C VAL A 27 -0.83 -1.09 16.60
N LEU A 28 -1.30 0.12 16.92
CA LEU A 28 -0.82 1.37 16.35
C LEU A 28 -0.46 2.31 17.48
N ASN A 29 0.67 2.99 17.35
CA ASN A 29 1.23 3.91 18.32
C ASN A 29 1.57 5.21 17.62
N ASP A 30 0.88 6.30 17.95
CA ASP A 30 1.24 7.66 17.50
C ASP A 30 1.46 7.79 15.97
N VAL A 31 0.54 7.22 15.18
CA VAL A 31 0.63 7.31 13.71
C VAL A 31 0.14 8.69 13.27
N GLY A 32 1.06 9.48 12.71
CA GLY A 32 0.79 10.76 12.06
C GLY A 32 0.98 10.67 10.54
N LEU A 33 -0.04 11.06 9.76
CA LEU A 33 0.04 11.04 8.30
C LEU A 33 -0.91 12.04 7.67
N ASN A 34 -0.44 12.82 6.70
CA ASN A 34 -1.27 13.67 5.86
C ASN A 34 -1.18 13.20 4.41
N ILE A 35 -2.32 13.04 3.75
CA ILE A 35 -2.44 12.63 2.35
C ILE A 35 -3.21 13.70 1.59
N GLU A 36 -2.61 14.22 0.53
CA GLU A 36 -3.22 15.28 -0.26
C GLU A 36 -4.31 14.75 -1.22
N PRO A 37 -5.30 15.58 -1.59
CA PRO A 37 -6.33 15.20 -2.56
C PRO A 37 -5.75 14.68 -3.87
N GLY A 38 -6.15 13.46 -4.26
CA GLY A 38 -5.72 12.81 -5.49
C GLY A 38 -4.38 12.08 -5.38
N GLN A 39 -3.72 12.10 -4.23
CA GLN A 39 -2.45 11.38 -4.03
C GLN A 39 -2.68 9.86 -3.96
N PHE A 40 -1.79 9.08 -4.58
CA PHE A 40 -1.72 7.64 -4.40
C PHE A 40 -0.68 7.30 -3.33
N VAL A 41 -1.10 6.76 -2.19
CA VAL A 41 -0.21 6.38 -1.09
C VAL A 41 -0.23 4.87 -0.88
N ALA A 42 0.94 4.26 -0.76
CA ALA A 42 1.07 2.85 -0.36
C ALA A 42 1.60 2.72 1.06
N ILE A 43 0.94 1.88 1.86
CA ILE A 43 1.38 1.46 3.18
C ILE A 43 1.98 0.06 3.04
N VAL A 44 3.26 -0.05 3.37
CA VAL A 44 4.03 -1.30 3.40
C VAL A 44 4.44 -1.64 4.83
N GLY A 45 4.82 -2.90 5.05
CA GLY A 45 5.29 -3.37 6.34
C GLY A 45 5.05 -4.87 6.54
N ARG A 46 5.67 -5.45 7.56
CA ARG A 46 5.53 -6.87 7.86
C ARG A 46 4.09 -7.26 8.21
N SER A 47 3.80 -8.55 8.12
CA SER A 47 2.52 -9.08 8.60
C SER A 47 2.34 -8.76 10.09
N GLY A 48 1.17 -8.24 10.46
CA GLY A 48 0.85 -7.92 11.85
C GLY A 48 1.32 -6.56 12.37
N CYS A 49 1.92 -5.69 11.54
CA CYS A 49 2.34 -4.34 11.98
C CYS A 49 1.19 -3.31 12.06
N GLY A 50 -0.06 -3.70 11.77
CA GLY A 50 -1.23 -2.82 11.93
C GLY A 50 -1.78 -2.18 10.65
N LYS A 51 -1.30 -2.55 9.45
CA LYS A 51 -1.76 -1.96 8.16
C LYS A 51 -3.27 -2.07 7.95
N SER A 52 -3.85 -3.27 8.07
CA SER A 52 -5.30 -3.46 7.90
C SER A 52 -6.10 -2.82 9.03
N THR A 53 -5.53 -2.70 10.24
CA THR A 53 -6.14 -1.92 11.34
C THR A 53 -6.20 -0.44 10.95
N LEU A 54 -5.11 0.13 10.44
CA LEU A 54 -5.09 1.51 9.95
C LEU A 54 -6.13 1.74 8.85
N LEU A 55 -6.22 0.83 7.88
CA LEU A 55 -7.21 0.91 6.82
C LEU A 55 -8.65 0.89 7.35
N ARG A 56 -8.96 0.05 8.34
CA ARG A 56 -10.30 0.01 8.97
C ARG A 56 -10.62 1.27 9.77
N LEU A 57 -9.63 1.87 10.43
CA LEU A 57 -9.80 3.16 11.12
C LEU A 57 -10.11 4.27 10.12
N VAL A 58 -9.34 4.34 9.03
CA VAL A 58 -9.58 5.31 7.95
C VAL A 58 -10.94 5.08 7.29
N ALA A 59 -11.36 3.83 7.09
CA ALA A 59 -12.67 3.51 6.54
C ALA A 59 -13.84 3.86 7.47
N GLY A 60 -13.59 4.24 8.72
CA GLY A 60 -14.62 4.44 9.74
C GLY A 60 -15.29 3.14 10.20
N LEU A 61 -14.67 1.99 9.93
CA LEU A 61 -15.14 0.67 10.38
C LEU A 61 -14.78 0.39 11.84
N GLU A 62 -13.75 1.07 12.35
CA GLU A 62 -13.32 1.00 13.74
C GLU A 62 -13.04 2.40 14.29
N LYS A 63 -13.18 2.58 15.61
CA LYS A 63 -12.79 3.82 16.30
C LYS A 63 -11.34 3.77 16.75
N THR A 64 -10.69 4.92 16.74
CA THR A 64 -9.35 5.10 17.32
C THR A 64 -9.42 4.95 18.84
N SER A 65 -8.32 4.53 19.47
CA SER A 65 -8.19 4.60 20.93
C SER A 65 -7.80 6.01 21.36
N GLU A 66 -6.90 6.64 20.59
CA GLU A 66 -6.45 8.02 20.78
C GLU A 66 -6.21 8.65 19.41
N GLY A 67 -6.11 9.99 19.39
CA GLY A 67 -5.90 10.75 18.16
C GLY A 67 -7.17 10.93 17.33
N THR A 68 -7.04 11.64 16.22
CA THR A 68 -8.15 12.02 15.35
C THR A 68 -7.85 11.78 13.87
N ILE A 69 -8.82 11.22 13.16
CA ILE A 69 -8.78 11.08 11.71
C ILE A 69 -9.74 12.12 11.13
N GLN A 70 -9.27 12.90 10.18
CA GLN A 70 -10.03 13.92 9.48
C GLN A 70 -10.01 13.68 7.98
N MET A 71 -11.15 13.92 7.36
CA MET A 71 -11.41 13.87 5.93
C MET A 71 -11.90 15.25 5.49
N ASP A 72 -11.16 15.96 4.64
CA ASP A 72 -11.44 17.37 4.28
C ASP A 72 -11.71 18.26 5.51
N ALA A 73 -10.85 18.14 6.52
CA ALA A 73 -10.94 18.80 7.83
C ALA A 73 -12.17 18.45 8.69
N GLN A 74 -13.00 17.49 8.27
CA GLN A 74 -14.11 16.96 9.06
C GLN A 74 -13.70 15.66 9.78
N PRO A 75 -13.99 15.50 11.08
CA PRO A 75 -13.66 14.26 11.78
C PRO A 75 -14.43 13.07 11.21
N VAL A 76 -13.76 11.92 11.11
CA VAL A 76 -14.41 10.66 10.68
C VAL A 76 -15.34 10.17 11.79
N GLN A 77 -16.65 10.10 11.50
CA GLN A 77 -17.69 9.67 12.43
C GLN A 77 -18.38 8.36 11.99
N GLY A 78 -17.60 7.45 11.41
CA GLY A 78 -18.09 6.17 10.88
C GLY A 78 -17.96 6.09 9.36
N LEU A 79 -18.82 5.30 8.75
CA LEU A 79 -18.83 5.08 7.30
C LEU A 79 -19.19 6.38 6.55
N SER A 80 -18.48 6.65 5.47
CA SER A 80 -18.73 7.78 4.57
C SER A 80 -19.06 7.28 3.16
N ASP A 81 -20.01 7.94 2.49
CA ASP A 81 -20.35 7.64 1.11
C ASP A 81 -19.20 7.95 0.14
N ASP A 82 -18.29 8.86 0.52
CA ASP A 82 -17.10 9.23 -0.28
C ASP A 82 -15.98 8.18 -0.19
N VAL A 83 -16.09 7.19 0.70
CA VAL A 83 -15.05 6.20 0.97
C VAL A 83 -15.50 4.82 0.51
N ARG A 84 -14.64 4.11 -0.23
CA ARG A 84 -14.88 2.71 -0.61
C ARG A 84 -13.67 1.85 -0.31
N VAL A 85 -13.94 0.61 0.11
CA VAL A 85 -12.91 -0.38 0.42
C VAL A 85 -12.99 -1.53 -0.57
N MET A 86 -11.86 -1.85 -1.21
CA MET A 86 -11.65 -3.09 -1.94
C MET A 86 -10.78 -4.02 -1.09
N PHE A 87 -11.34 -5.16 -0.71
CA PHE A 87 -10.64 -6.16 0.09
C PHE A 87 -9.86 -7.15 -0.80
N GLN A 88 -8.88 -7.82 -0.20
CA GLN A 88 -8.08 -8.87 -0.82
C GLN A 88 -8.94 -9.93 -1.50
N GLU A 89 -10.02 -10.37 -0.85
CA GLU A 89 -11.02 -11.23 -1.47
C GLU A 89 -12.07 -10.38 -2.19
N ALA A 90 -12.33 -10.69 -3.46
CA ALA A 90 -13.32 -9.98 -4.28
C ALA A 90 -14.73 -9.96 -3.66
N ARG A 91 -15.08 -10.94 -2.79
CA ARG A 91 -16.36 -11.01 -2.05
C ARG A 91 -17.57 -10.71 -2.94
N LEU A 92 -17.58 -11.28 -4.14
CA LEU A 92 -18.72 -11.16 -5.05
C LEU A 92 -19.85 -12.05 -4.54
N LEU A 93 -21.09 -11.61 -4.70
CA LEU A 93 -22.29 -12.38 -4.40
C LEU A 93 -22.44 -13.46 -5.47
N PRO A 94 -22.24 -14.76 -5.15
CA PRO A 94 -22.14 -15.82 -6.15
C PRO A 94 -23.48 -16.09 -6.85
N TRP A 95 -24.61 -15.74 -6.22
CA TRP A 95 -25.97 -15.85 -6.75
C TRP A 95 -26.45 -14.61 -7.52
N ARG A 96 -25.56 -13.65 -7.80
CA ARG A 96 -25.88 -12.47 -8.62
C ARG A 96 -24.94 -12.40 -9.82
N LYS A 97 -25.42 -11.84 -10.94
CA LYS A 97 -24.59 -11.63 -12.12
C LYS A 97 -23.53 -10.57 -11.86
N VAL A 98 -22.55 -10.47 -12.76
CA VAL A 98 -21.48 -9.47 -12.69
C VAL A 98 -22.03 -8.04 -12.64
N ILE A 99 -22.98 -7.68 -13.51
CA ILE A 99 -23.60 -6.35 -13.51
C ILE A 99 -24.31 -6.04 -12.19
N ASP A 100 -25.00 -7.03 -11.61
CA ASP A 100 -25.72 -6.87 -10.34
C ASP A 100 -24.78 -6.81 -9.13
N ASN A 101 -23.60 -7.42 -9.24
CA ASN A 101 -22.53 -7.28 -8.27
C ASN A 101 -21.95 -5.87 -8.30
N VAL A 102 -21.68 -5.33 -9.50
CA VAL A 102 -21.21 -3.94 -9.64
C VAL A 102 -22.27 -2.96 -9.15
N ALA A 103 -23.53 -3.12 -9.53
CA ALA A 103 -24.64 -2.24 -9.14
C ALA A 103 -25.08 -2.39 -7.67
N LEU A 104 -24.36 -3.15 -6.85
CA LEU A 104 -24.74 -3.37 -5.46
C LEU A 104 -24.75 -2.05 -4.67
N GLY A 105 -25.85 -1.81 -3.96
CA GLY A 105 -26.07 -0.58 -3.18
C GLY A 105 -26.51 0.62 -4.01
N LEU A 106 -26.66 0.48 -5.34
CA LEU A 106 -27.23 1.53 -6.19
C LEU A 106 -28.74 1.35 -6.37
N PRO A 107 -29.48 2.44 -6.69
CA PRO A 107 -30.88 2.33 -7.08
C PRO A 107 -31.03 1.52 -8.39
N LYS A 108 -32.20 0.90 -8.58
CA LYS A 108 -32.45 -0.05 -9.69
C LYS A 108 -32.25 0.55 -11.09
N ASN A 109 -32.39 1.86 -11.24
CA ASN A 109 -32.19 2.58 -12.50
C ASN A 109 -30.70 2.88 -12.80
N ALA A 110 -29.76 2.50 -11.95
CA ALA A 110 -28.33 2.77 -12.13
C ALA A 110 -27.56 1.65 -12.86
N LEU A 111 -28.26 0.71 -13.50
CA LEU A 111 -27.61 -0.37 -14.28
C LEU A 111 -26.75 0.18 -15.43
N GLU A 112 -27.14 1.31 -16.01
CA GLU A 112 -26.35 1.99 -17.03
C GLU A 112 -24.99 2.45 -16.48
N LYS A 113 -24.98 3.02 -15.27
CA LYS A 113 -23.74 3.41 -14.56
C LYS A 113 -22.84 2.21 -14.32
N ALA A 114 -23.41 1.09 -13.88
CA ALA A 114 -22.67 -0.16 -13.68
C ALA A 114 -22.07 -0.69 -15.00
N SER A 115 -22.81 -0.59 -16.11
CA SER A 115 -22.33 -1.00 -17.43
C SER A 115 -21.16 -0.12 -17.91
N GLN A 116 -21.26 1.19 -17.72
CA GLN A 116 -20.19 2.13 -18.06
C GLN A 116 -18.91 1.83 -17.28
N VAL A 117 -19.01 1.51 -15.98
CA VAL A 117 -17.83 1.15 -15.17
C VAL A 117 -17.28 -0.22 -15.55
N LEU A 118 -18.12 -1.19 -15.89
CA LEU A 118 -17.66 -2.49 -16.41
C LEU A 118 -16.86 -2.34 -17.70
N LYS A 119 -17.28 -1.44 -18.59
CA LYS A 119 -16.51 -1.10 -19.80
C LYS A 119 -15.13 -0.54 -19.47
N ARG A 120 -15.04 0.34 -18.48
CA ARG A 120 -13.76 0.93 -18.04
C ARG A 120 -12.78 -0.10 -17.45
N VAL A 121 -13.28 -1.16 -16.84
CA VAL A 121 -12.45 -2.30 -16.36
C VAL A 121 -12.30 -3.42 -17.40
N GLY A 122 -12.78 -3.24 -18.63
CA GLY A 122 -12.65 -4.21 -19.72
C GLY A 122 -13.50 -5.47 -19.56
N LEU A 123 -14.66 -5.38 -18.88
CA LEU A 123 -15.56 -6.51 -18.61
C LEU A 123 -17.00 -6.31 -19.09
N GLU A 124 -17.23 -5.40 -20.04
CA GLU A 124 -18.55 -5.13 -20.63
C GLU A 124 -19.23 -6.41 -21.14
N GLU A 125 -18.51 -7.22 -21.93
CA GLU A 125 -19.03 -8.47 -22.50
C GLU A 125 -19.34 -9.55 -21.45
N ARG A 126 -18.80 -9.41 -20.23
CA ARG A 126 -18.98 -10.36 -19.13
C ARG A 126 -20.08 -9.92 -18.16
N ALA A 127 -20.78 -8.83 -18.44
CA ALA A 127 -21.80 -8.26 -17.55
C ALA A 127 -22.90 -9.25 -17.12
N GLN A 128 -23.27 -10.17 -18.00
CA GLN A 128 -24.34 -11.16 -17.76
C GLN A 128 -23.84 -12.49 -17.17
N ASP A 129 -22.52 -12.65 -16.97
CA ASP A 129 -21.96 -13.85 -16.39
C ASP A 129 -22.20 -13.95 -14.89
N TRP A 130 -22.08 -15.19 -14.39
CA TRP A 130 -22.02 -15.48 -12.97
C TRP A 130 -20.56 -15.42 -12.48
N PRO A 131 -20.27 -14.97 -11.24
CA PRO A 131 -18.91 -14.89 -10.71
C PRO A 131 -18.10 -16.18 -10.80
N ALA A 132 -18.75 -17.35 -10.76
CA ALA A 132 -18.11 -18.65 -10.90
C ALA A 132 -17.47 -18.90 -12.29
N LYS A 133 -17.89 -18.16 -13.33
CA LYS A 133 -17.33 -18.25 -14.69
C LYS A 133 -16.12 -17.34 -14.93
N LEU A 134 -15.77 -16.51 -13.95
CA LEU A 134 -14.69 -15.54 -14.06
C LEU A 134 -13.37 -16.13 -13.55
N SER A 135 -12.25 -15.68 -14.13
CA SER A 135 -10.92 -15.92 -13.55
C SER A 135 -10.72 -15.12 -12.25
N GLY A 136 -9.66 -15.41 -11.49
CA GLY A 136 -9.31 -14.65 -10.28
C GLY A 136 -9.14 -13.15 -10.56
N GLY A 137 -8.37 -12.80 -11.60
CA GLY A 137 -8.19 -11.42 -12.05
C GLY A 137 -9.49 -10.75 -12.49
N GLN A 138 -10.33 -11.45 -13.24
CA GLN A 138 -11.63 -10.92 -13.63
C GLN A 138 -12.52 -10.62 -12.42
N ARG A 139 -12.54 -11.51 -11.41
CA ARG A 139 -13.28 -11.25 -10.16
C ARG A 139 -12.75 -10.01 -9.43
N GLN A 140 -11.44 -9.79 -9.42
CA GLN A 140 -10.85 -8.57 -8.84
C GLN A 140 -11.25 -7.31 -9.63
N ARG A 141 -11.24 -7.36 -10.96
CA ARG A 141 -11.73 -6.25 -11.79
C ARG A 141 -13.21 -5.93 -11.54
N VAL A 142 -14.05 -6.94 -11.32
CA VAL A 142 -15.46 -6.72 -10.91
C VAL A 142 -15.54 -6.10 -9.52
N ALA A 143 -14.71 -6.51 -8.56
CA ALA A 143 -14.67 -5.90 -7.23
C ALA A 143 -14.21 -4.43 -7.28
N LEU A 144 -13.22 -4.11 -8.12
CA LEU A 144 -12.80 -2.75 -8.39
C LEU A 144 -13.93 -1.93 -9.03
N ALA A 145 -14.60 -2.47 -10.06
CA ALA A 145 -15.75 -1.81 -10.68
C ALA A 145 -16.88 -1.53 -9.67
N ARG A 146 -17.16 -2.48 -8.76
CA ARG A 146 -18.13 -2.30 -7.67
C ARG A 146 -17.74 -1.17 -6.72
N ALA A 147 -16.45 -0.97 -6.45
CA ALA A 147 -16.00 0.17 -5.66
C ALA A 147 -16.16 1.49 -6.43
N LEU A 148 -15.76 1.52 -7.70
CA LEU A 148 -15.73 2.73 -8.53
C LEU A 148 -17.11 3.20 -9.01
N VAL A 149 -18.10 2.32 -9.10
CA VAL A 149 -19.46 2.73 -9.51
C VAL A 149 -20.09 3.75 -8.57
N HIS A 150 -19.62 3.79 -7.32
CA HIS A 150 -20.03 4.78 -6.32
C HIS A 150 -19.27 6.11 -6.42
N GLN A 151 -18.30 6.24 -7.33
CA GLN A 151 -17.46 7.44 -7.52
C GLN A 151 -16.82 7.92 -6.21
N PRO A 152 -16.03 7.06 -5.53
CA PRO A 152 -15.40 7.43 -4.27
C PRO A 152 -14.39 8.56 -4.46
N LYS A 153 -14.29 9.44 -3.46
CA LYS A 153 -13.17 10.40 -3.36
C LYS A 153 -11.95 9.79 -2.68
N LEU A 154 -12.15 8.74 -1.87
CA LEU A 154 -11.10 7.94 -1.25
C LEU A 154 -11.32 6.45 -1.51
N LEU A 155 -10.39 5.83 -2.24
CA LEU A 155 -10.37 4.39 -2.49
C LEU A 155 -9.32 3.71 -1.60
N LEU A 156 -9.77 2.83 -0.72
CA LEU A 156 -8.94 2.03 0.15
C LEU A 156 -8.78 0.63 -0.45
N LEU A 157 -7.54 0.17 -0.60
CA LEU A 157 -7.20 -1.09 -1.24
C LEU A 157 -6.43 -1.96 -0.24
N ASP A 158 -7.02 -3.05 0.24
CA ASP A 158 -6.39 -3.97 1.21
C ASP A 158 -5.89 -5.22 0.49
N GLU A 159 -4.61 -5.22 0.12
CA GLU A 159 -3.93 -6.30 -0.62
C GLU A 159 -4.67 -6.78 -1.89
N PRO A 160 -5.14 -5.88 -2.78
CA PRO A 160 -6.01 -6.26 -3.90
C PRO A 160 -5.32 -7.16 -4.95
N LEU A 161 -4.00 -7.23 -4.95
CA LEU A 161 -3.17 -7.88 -5.97
C LEU A 161 -2.52 -9.19 -5.51
N GLY A 162 -2.58 -9.51 -4.21
CA GLY A 162 -1.79 -10.60 -3.61
C GLY A 162 -2.16 -12.01 -4.10
N ALA A 163 -3.38 -12.20 -4.63
CA ALA A 163 -3.86 -13.49 -5.14
C ALA A 163 -3.71 -13.65 -6.67
N LEU A 164 -3.09 -12.70 -7.36
CA LEU A 164 -2.96 -12.69 -8.82
C LEU A 164 -1.62 -13.25 -9.27
N ASP A 165 -1.62 -13.94 -10.42
CA ASP A 165 -0.39 -14.30 -11.13
C ASP A 165 0.32 -13.04 -11.66
N ALA A 166 1.59 -13.18 -12.05
CA ALA A 166 2.44 -12.03 -12.39
C ALA A 166 1.89 -11.18 -13.55
N LEU A 167 1.39 -11.81 -14.63
CA LEU A 167 0.89 -11.07 -15.78
C LEU A 167 -0.41 -10.33 -15.43
N THR A 168 -1.37 -11.05 -14.83
CA THR A 168 -2.63 -10.46 -14.38
C THR A 168 -2.41 -9.33 -13.38
N ARG A 169 -1.39 -9.45 -12.50
CA ARG A 169 -1.01 -8.41 -11.55
C ARG A 169 -0.55 -7.14 -12.26
N ILE A 170 0.35 -7.25 -13.24
CA ILE A 170 0.84 -6.10 -14.02
C ILE A 170 -0.32 -5.42 -14.73
N GLU A 171 -1.20 -6.18 -15.39
CA GLU A 171 -2.38 -5.61 -16.06
C GLU A 171 -3.31 -4.90 -15.06
N MET A 172 -3.48 -5.46 -13.86
CA MET A 172 -4.33 -4.87 -12.83
C MET A 172 -3.71 -3.60 -12.23
N GLN A 173 -2.39 -3.54 -12.08
CA GLN A 173 -1.66 -2.33 -11.68
C GLN A 173 -1.89 -1.21 -12.70
N GLN A 174 -1.67 -1.50 -13.99
CA GLN A 174 -1.90 -0.53 -15.07
C GLN A 174 -3.35 -0.06 -15.12
N LEU A 175 -4.30 -0.98 -14.90
CA LEU A 175 -5.71 -0.62 -14.81
C LEU A 175 -6.01 0.33 -13.65
N ILE A 176 -5.50 0.03 -12.45
CA ILE A 176 -5.71 0.86 -11.26
C ILE A 176 -5.07 2.25 -11.47
N GLU A 177 -3.83 2.31 -11.97
CA GLU A 177 -3.13 3.55 -12.27
C GLU A 177 -3.93 4.40 -13.26
N GLY A 178 -4.33 3.83 -14.39
CA GLY A 178 -5.10 4.56 -15.40
C GLY A 178 -6.47 5.04 -14.90
N LEU A 179 -7.16 4.26 -14.06
CA LEU A 179 -8.43 4.69 -13.47
C LEU A 179 -8.23 5.83 -12.47
N TRP A 180 -7.17 5.75 -11.66
CA TRP A 180 -6.79 6.78 -10.71
C TRP A 180 -6.39 8.09 -11.40
N GLU A 181 -5.53 8.04 -12.43
CA GLU A 181 -5.13 9.23 -13.20
C GLU A 181 -6.32 9.90 -13.88
N ASN A 182 -7.29 9.13 -14.36
CA ASN A 182 -8.47 9.65 -15.05
C ASN A 182 -9.54 10.21 -14.10
N GLU A 183 -9.71 9.63 -12.91
CA GLU A 183 -10.76 10.04 -11.96
C GLU A 183 -10.27 11.00 -10.87
N GLY A 184 -8.98 11.00 -10.57
CA GLY A 184 -8.36 11.89 -9.58
C GLY A 184 -8.77 11.64 -8.13
N PHE A 185 -9.26 10.44 -7.78
CA PHE A 185 -9.56 10.08 -6.39
C PHE A 185 -8.27 9.92 -5.57
N THR A 186 -8.34 10.10 -4.26
CA THR A 186 -7.23 9.74 -3.35
C THR A 186 -7.21 8.23 -3.16
N ALA A 187 -6.04 7.61 -3.19
CA ALA A 187 -5.90 6.16 -3.04
C ALA A 187 -4.99 5.80 -1.87
N LEU A 188 -5.39 4.82 -1.06
CA LEU A 188 -4.57 4.23 -0.02
C LEU A 188 -4.46 2.72 -0.22
N LEU A 189 -3.29 2.27 -0.66
CA LEU A 189 -2.98 0.87 -0.89
C LEU A 189 -2.24 0.28 0.30
N VAL A 190 -2.82 -0.72 0.95
CA VAL A 190 -2.09 -1.61 1.85
C VAL A 190 -1.58 -2.78 1.04
N THR A 191 -0.26 -2.97 1.03
CA THR A 191 0.37 -4.11 0.37
C THR A 191 1.57 -4.62 1.17
N HIS A 192 1.92 -5.88 0.96
CA HIS A 192 3.18 -6.47 1.42
C HIS A 192 4.23 -6.57 0.30
N ASP A 193 3.86 -6.25 -0.94
CA ASP A 193 4.74 -6.27 -2.10
C ASP A 193 5.31 -4.86 -2.35
N VAL A 194 6.63 -4.73 -2.26
CA VAL A 194 7.32 -3.45 -2.47
C VAL A 194 7.26 -3.01 -3.93
N GLN A 195 7.25 -3.95 -4.88
CA GLN A 195 7.16 -3.60 -6.30
C GLN A 195 5.81 -2.97 -6.61
N GLU A 196 4.73 -3.45 -6.01
CA GLU A 196 3.40 -2.84 -6.13
C GLU A 196 3.40 -1.41 -5.59
N ALA A 197 4.01 -1.19 -4.43
CA ALA A 197 4.11 0.14 -3.81
C ALA A 197 4.90 1.12 -4.69
N VAL A 198 6.05 0.71 -5.23
CA VAL A 198 6.88 1.55 -6.11
C VAL A 198 6.26 1.71 -7.49
N ALA A 199 5.47 0.75 -7.98
CA ALA A 199 4.76 0.88 -9.25
C ALA A 199 3.60 1.88 -9.15
N LEU A 200 2.81 1.84 -8.08
CA LEU A 200 1.54 2.57 -8.02
C LEU A 200 1.60 3.90 -7.23
N ALA A 201 2.41 4.00 -6.18
CA ALA A 201 2.27 5.09 -5.22
C ALA A 201 3.12 6.32 -5.56
N ASP A 202 2.61 7.52 -5.31
CA ASP A 202 3.41 8.75 -5.27
C ASP A 202 4.24 8.83 -3.97
N ARG A 203 3.84 8.09 -2.95
CA ARG A 203 4.47 8.05 -1.63
C ARG A 203 4.29 6.70 -0.96
N VAL A 204 5.37 6.16 -0.40
CA VAL A 204 5.39 4.89 0.33
C VAL A 204 5.63 5.15 1.81
N ILE A 205 4.73 4.65 2.64
CA ILE A 205 4.78 4.72 4.09
C ILE A 205 5.08 3.32 4.63
N LEU A 206 6.17 3.16 5.38
CA LEU A 206 6.45 1.92 6.10
C LEU A 206 5.88 2.01 7.52
N ILE A 207 5.06 1.03 7.89
CA ILE A 207 4.65 0.82 9.28
C ILE A 207 5.46 -0.31 9.90
N GLU A 208 6.12 -0.01 11.02
CA GLU A 208 6.92 -0.93 11.83
C GLU A 208 6.55 -0.73 13.29
N ASP A 209 6.28 -1.82 14.01
CA ASP A 209 5.90 -1.80 15.44
C ASP A 209 4.79 -0.80 15.78
N GLY A 210 3.84 -0.62 14.85
CA GLY A 210 2.70 0.27 14.98
C GLY A 210 3.00 1.75 14.74
N GLN A 211 4.22 2.11 14.31
CA GLN A 211 4.67 3.48 14.05
C GLN A 211 5.06 3.68 12.58
N VAL A 212 5.06 4.92 12.13
CA VAL A 212 5.61 5.28 10.81
C VAL A 212 7.14 5.27 10.88
N ALA A 213 7.75 4.33 10.16
CA ALA A 213 9.17 4.04 10.20
C ALA A 213 9.95 4.54 8.98
N LEU A 214 9.25 4.79 7.88
CA LEU A 214 9.76 5.40 6.65
C LEU A 214 8.61 6.13 5.98
N ASP A 215 8.95 7.26 5.38
CA ASP A 215 8.06 8.06 4.56
C ASP A 215 8.84 8.53 3.34
N LEU A 216 8.60 7.86 2.20
CA LEU A 216 9.41 8.01 0.99
C LEU A 216 8.55 8.50 -0.17
N LYS A 217 8.90 9.65 -0.75
CA LYS A 217 8.32 10.13 -2.01
C LYS A 217 8.88 9.30 -3.18
N ILE A 218 8.01 8.87 -4.08
CA ILE A 218 8.38 8.14 -5.30
C ILE A 218 8.35 9.11 -6.48
N ASP A 219 9.51 9.69 -6.80
CA ASP A 219 9.65 10.70 -7.85
C ASP A 219 10.00 10.06 -9.21
N LEU A 220 9.21 9.06 -9.62
CA LEU A 220 9.33 8.39 -10.91
C LEU A 220 8.19 8.81 -11.84
N VAL A 221 8.55 9.13 -13.08
CA VAL A 221 7.60 9.46 -14.15
C VAL A 221 6.76 8.24 -14.51
N ARG A 222 5.46 8.43 -14.73
CA ARG A 222 4.52 7.40 -15.19
C ARG A 222 4.42 7.40 -16.73
N PRO A 223 4.21 6.24 -17.38
CA PRO A 223 4.12 4.91 -16.78
C PRO A 223 5.48 4.42 -16.29
N ARG A 224 5.51 3.82 -15.10
CA ARG A 224 6.76 3.38 -14.48
C ARG A 224 7.22 2.07 -15.12
N ALA A 225 8.37 2.11 -15.79
CA ALA A 225 8.96 0.92 -16.39
C ALA A 225 9.61 0.06 -15.31
N HIS A 226 9.12 -1.16 -15.14
CA HIS A 226 9.81 -2.16 -14.32
C HIS A 226 11.21 -2.42 -14.89
N GLY A 227 12.23 -2.43 -14.02
CA GLY A 227 13.61 -2.74 -14.39
C GLY A 227 14.51 -1.54 -14.69
N THR A 228 14.05 -0.30 -14.52
CA THR A 228 14.97 0.86 -14.50
C THR A 228 15.83 0.86 -13.25
N VAL A 229 16.98 1.52 -13.32
CA VAL A 229 17.92 1.61 -12.19
C VAL A 229 17.29 2.36 -11.02
N GLU A 230 16.53 3.41 -11.32
CA GLU A 230 15.84 4.24 -10.34
C GLU A 230 14.73 3.46 -9.61
N PHE A 231 13.97 2.64 -10.35
CA PHE A 231 12.95 1.75 -9.77
C PHE A 231 13.60 0.75 -8.82
N ALA A 232 14.65 0.06 -9.26
CA ALA A 232 15.35 -0.93 -8.46
C ALA A 232 16.02 -0.31 -7.21
N ALA A 233 16.49 0.93 -7.29
CA ALA A 233 17.05 1.65 -6.16
C ALA A 233 16.01 1.91 -5.07
N LEU A 234 14.83 2.40 -5.44
CA LEU A 234 13.72 2.64 -4.50
C LEU A 234 13.19 1.33 -3.90
N GLU A 235 13.03 0.30 -4.73
CA GLU A 235 12.64 -1.03 -4.27
C GLU A 235 13.62 -1.55 -3.22
N LYS A 236 14.93 -1.45 -3.50
CA LYS A 236 15.98 -1.87 -2.58
C LYS A 236 15.96 -1.08 -1.28
N GLU A 237 15.79 0.24 -1.33
CA GLU A 237 15.73 1.10 -0.15
C GLU A 237 14.60 0.69 0.79
N ILE A 238 13.40 0.49 0.23
CA ILE A 238 12.22 0.06 1.01
C ILE A 238 12.42 -1.36 1.55
N LEU A 239 12.90 -2.30 0.71
CA LEU A 239 13.14 -3.68 1.13
C LEU A 239 14.19 -3.78 2.24
N ASP A 240 15.32 -3.07 2.13
CA ASP A 240 16.37 -3.08 3.15
C ASP A 240 15.83 -2.56 4.50
N ARG A 241 14.91 -1.58 4.46
CA ARG A 241 14.22 -1.07 5.66
C ARG A 241 13.21 -2.07 6.23
N VAL A 242 12.38 -2.71 5.39
CA VAL A 242 11.39 -3.74 5.79
C VAL A 242 12.08 -4.97 6.39
N LEU A 243 13.21 -5.38 5.81
CA LEU A 243 13.98 -6.54 6.23
C LEU A 243 14.88 -6.28 7.45
N GLN A 244 14.92 -5.04 7.97
CA GLN A 244 15.75 -4.65 9.11
C GLN A 244 17.22 -5.04 8.92
N LYS A 245 17.83 -4.75 7.76
CA LYS A 245 19.29 -4.78 7.69
C LYS A 245 19.81 -3.65 8.59
N LYS A 246 20.13 -3.98 9.85
CA LYS A 246 21.10 -3.20 10.62
C LYS A 246 22.30 -2.99 9.69
N LYS A 247 22.64 -1.73 9.37
CA LYS A 247 23.96 -1.43 8.81
C LYS A 247 24.98 -2.22 9.63
N PRO A 248 25.87 -3.03 9.04
CA PRO A 248 26.95 -3.60 9.81
C PRO A 248 27.66 -2.42 10.45
N ALA A 249 27.74 -2.42 11.78
CA ALA A 249 28.53 -1.43 12.49
C ALA A 249 29.93 -1.49 11.87
N LEU A 250 30.40 -0.37 11.33
CA LEU A 250 31.80 -0.19 11.00
C LEU A 250 32.56 -0.58 12.27
N ILE A 251 33.28 -1.70 12.22
CA ILE A 251 34.19 -2.09 13.29
C ILE A 251 35.31 -1.05 13.27
N THR A 252 35.16 -0.02 14.08
CA THR A 252 36.26 0.89 14.43
C THR A 252 37.08 0.18 15.51
N HIS A 253 38.09 -0.58 15.11
CA HIS A 253 39.16 -1.02 16.01
C HIS A 253 40.52 -0.54 15.51
N LEU A 254 40.79 0.73 15.85
CA LEU A 254 42.09 1.18 16.35
C LEU A 254 41.94 1.06 17.89
N GLU A 255 42.84 0.52 18.71
CA GLU A 255 44.29 0.53 18.73
C GLU A 255 44.82 -0.40 19.86
N GLN A 256 46.09 -0.82 19.73
CA GLN A 256 47.08 -1.00 20.80
C GLN A 256 46.83 -2.00 21.95
N THR A 257 47.61 -3.10 21.94
CA THR A 257 48.27 -3.59 23.16
C THR A 257 49.77 -3.82 22.92
N SER A 258 50.52 -3.15 23.76
CA SER A 258 51.96 -3.04 23.89
C SER A 258 52.58 -4.14 24.78
N VAL A 259 53.75 -4.67 24.33
CA VAL A 259 54.99 -4.94 25.13
C VAL A 259 55.08 -6.32 25.87
N PRO A 260 56.28 -6.96 26.09
CA PRO A 260 57.68 -6.48 25.97
C PRO A 260 58.71 -7.33 25.19
N ARG A 261 59.90 -6.72 25.01
CA ARG A 261 61.19 -7.28 24.54
C ARG A 261 62.14 -7.57 25.73
N LYS A 262 63.05 -8.53 25.49
CA LYS A 262 64.26 -9.01 26.23
C LYS A 262 64.01 -10.24 27.12
N ILE A 263 64.84 -11.30 27.12
CA ILE A 263 66.28 -11.34 27.44
C ILE A 263 67.05 -12.41 26.61
N LYS A 264 68.37 -12.18 26.48
CA LYS A 264 69.45 -12.93 25.82
C LYS A 264 69.70 -14.38 26.32
N GLY A 265 70.08 -15.25 25.38
CA GLY A 265 71.30 -16.08 25.43
C GLY A 265 71.25 -17.46 26.13
N LEU A 266 71.45 -18.53 25.35
CA LEU A 266 72.47 -19.56 25.58
C LEU A 266 72.64 -20.45 24.33
N ASP A 267 73.87 -20.56 23.83
CA ASP A 267 74.33 -21.61 22.92
C ASP A 267 74.23 -22.99 23.57
N LEU A 268 73.94 -24.05 22.79
CA LEU A 268 74.85 -25.20 22.64
C LEU A 268 74.33 -26.23 21.63
N ALA A 269 75.29 -26.72 20.88
CA ALA A 269 75.30 -27.63 19.73
C ALA A 269 74.77 -29.06 19.98
N LEU A 270 74.81 -29.82 18.87
CA LEU A 270 74.79 -31.29 18.69
C LEU A 270 73.38 -31.85 18.42
N GLY A 271 73.12 -32.61 17.36
CA GLY A 271 73.98 -33.16 16.32
C GLY A 271 73.26 -34.30 15.58
N ALA A 272 73.67 -34.50 14.33
CA ALA A 272 73.70 -35.74 13.54
C ALA A 272 72.39 -36.49 13.18
N GLY A 273 72.27 -36.77 11.88
CA GLY A 273 71.39 -37.77 11.28
C GLY A 273 70.90 -37.35 9.90
#